data_AF-A0A8T4QA78-F1
#
_entry.id   AF-A0A8T4QA78-F1
#
_cell.length_a   1.000
_cell.length_b   1.000
_cell.length_c   1.000
_cell.angle_alpha   90.00
_cell.angle_beta   90.00
_cell.angle_gamma   90.00
#
_symmetry.space_group_name_H-M   'P 1'
#
loop_
_entity.id
_entity.type
_entity.pdbx_description
1 polymer ?
#
loop_
_entity_poly.entity_id
_entity_poly.type
_entity_poly.pdbx_seq_one_letter_code
_entity_poly.pdbx_strand_id
1 'polypeptide(L)'
;MKKIILDTNFIIYCIKYKIDIEKEIDRIITERFTIYVLSGTLEEINNLKLKESKIALEFCKRFKTIESQGHVDHAIKELINEDVIVATNDKELKRQLDKVIIVRKKSYLELI
;
A
#
# COMPACT_ATOMS: atom_id res chain seq x y z
N MET A 1 -0.41 13.09 12.07
CA MET A 1 -1.45 12.45 11.23
C MET A 1 -0.72 11.48 10.33
N LYS A 2 -1.02 10.18 10.41
CA LYS A 2 -0.26 9.16 9.68
C LYS A 2 -0.61 9.13 8.19
N LYS A 3 0.38 8.90 7.34
CA LYS A 3 0.21 8.68 5.91
C LYS A 3 0.48 7.21 5.64
N ILE A 4 -0.48 6.52 5.03
CA ILE A 4 -0.34 5.12 4.69
C ILE A 4 -0.15 5.00 3.19
N ILE A 5 1.01 4.52 2.75
CA ILE A 5 1.32 4.36 1.33
C ILE A 5 1.11 2.90 0.95
N LEU A 6 0.23 2.65 -0.01
CA LEU A 6 -0.05 1.31 -0.51
C LEU A 6 0.88 0.93 -1.67
N ASP A 7 1.53 -0.22 -1.54
CA ASP A 7 2.35 -0.83 -2.59
C ASP A 7 1.49 -1.61 -3.62
N THR A 8 1.95 -1.70 -4.87
CA THR A 8 1.27 -2.35 -5.99
C THR A 8 0.93 -3.81 -5.67
N ASN A 9 1.94 -4.57 -5.24
CA ASN A 9 1.77 -6.00 -4.96
C ASN A 9 0.85 -6.22 -3.77
N PHE A 10 0.90 -5.33 -2.78
CA PHE A 10 0.02 -5.36 -1.61
C PHE A 10 -1.45 -5.18 -2.00
N ILE A 11 -1.75 -4.18 -2.84
CA ILE A 11 -3.13 -3.89 -3.31
C ILE A 11 -3.69 -5.11 -4.07
N ILE A 12 -2.93 -5.61 -5.05
CA ILE A 12 -3.33 -6.77 -5.86
C ILE A 12 -3.58 -7.98 -4.96
N TYR A 13 -2.71 -8.21 -3.97
CA TYR A 13 -2.84 -9.32 -3.04
C TYR A 13 -4.12 -9.19 -2.20
N CYS A 14 -4.39 -8.02 -1.63
CA CYS A 14 -5.60 -7.78 -0.84
C CYS A 14 -6.87 -8.01 -1.67
N ILE A 15 -6.91 -7.53 -2.91
CA ILE A 15 -8.05 -7.73 -3.80
C ILE A 15 -8.24 -9.21 -4.13
N LYS A 16 -7.15 -9.93 -4.44
CA LYS A 16 -7.18 -11.36 -4.72
C LYS A 16 -7.77 -12.18 -3.57
N TYR A 17 -7.44 -11.82 -2.32
CA TYR A 17 -7.92 -12.50 -1.12
C TYR A 17 -9.15 -11.84 -0.48
N LYS A 18 -9.73 -10.82 -1.14
CA LYS A 18 -10.93 -10.08 -0.67
C LYS A 18 -10.74 -9.49 0.74
N ILE A 19 -9.55 -8.96 1.02
CA ILE A 19 -9.23 -8.27 2.26
C ILE A 19 -9.69 -6.82 2.12
N ASP A 20 -10.49 -6.36 3.07
CA ASP A 20 -10.92 -4.97 3.16
C ASP A 20 -9.79 -4.13 3.77
N ILE A 21 -9.01 -3.47 2.91
CA ILE A 21 -7.84 -2.70 3.31
C ILE A 21 -8.21 -1.56 4.26
N GLU A 22 -9.27 -0.81 3.97
CA GLU A 22 -9.65 0.35 4.78
C GLU A 22 -10.07 -0.09 6.18
N LYS A 23 -10.94 -1.11 6.26
CA LYS A 23 -11.40 -1.66 7.54
C LYS A 23 -10.26 -2.26 8.36
N GLU A 24 -9.34 -2.98 7.70
CA GLU A 24 -8.23 -3.61 8.39
C GLU A 24 -7.18 -2.60 8.86
N ILE A 25 -6.97 -1.52 8.10
CA ILE A 25 -6.13 -0.40 8.54
C ILE A 25 -6.76 0.29 9.75
N ASP A 26 -8.07 0.59 9.70
CA ASP A 26 -8.79 1.20 10.81
C ASP A 26 -8.73 0.35 12.10
N ARG A 27 -8.68 -0.98 11.94
CA ARG A 27 -8.50 -1.92 13.05
C ARG A 27 -7.11 -1.85 13.71
N ILE A 28 -6.05 -1.60 12.93
CA ILE A 28 -4.65 -1.69 13.41
C ILE A 28 -4.02 -0.33 13.70
N ILE A 29 -4.55 0.76 13.13
CA ILE A 29 -4.05 2.12 13.34
C ILE A 29 -5.03 2.89 14.22
N THR A 30 -4.61 3.19 15.45
CA THR A 30 -5.43 3.91 16.43
C THR A 30 -5.41 5.43 16.26
N GLU A 31 -4.47 5.95 15.47
CA GLU A 31 -4.29 7.38 15.20
C GLU A 31 -5.00 7.81 13.91
N ARG A 32 -5.26 9.11 13.73
CA ARG A 32 -5.81 9.62 12.47
C ARG A 32 -4.84 9.38 11.32
N PHE A 33 -5.33 8.75 10.25
CA PHE A 33 -4.55 8.43 9.06
C PHE A 33 -5.20 8.92 7.77
N THR A 34 -4.43 8.93 6.69
CA THR A 34 -4.91 9.08 5.32
C THR A 34 -4.18 8.09 4.43
N ILE A 35 -4.92 7.41 3.56
CA ILE A 35 -4.38 6.43 2.61
C ILE A 35 -3.96 7.15 1.33
N TYR A 36 -2.79 6.78 0.84
CA TYR A 36 -2.18 7.29 -0.36
C TYR A 36 -1.74 6.16 -1.28
N VAL A 37 -1.74 6.45 -2.58
CA VAL A 37 -1.18 5.60 -3.64
C VAL A 37 -0.16 6.42 -4.42
N LEU A 38 0.94 5.82 -4.84
CA LEU A 38 1.91 6.49 -5.71
C LEU A 38 1.42 6.46 -7.16
N SER A 39 1.72 7.48 -7.95
CA SER A 39 1.37 7.47 -9.39
C SER A 39 2.02 6.29 -10.11
N GLY A 40 3.28 5.96 -9.77
CA GLY A 40 3.96 4.78 -10.31
C GLY A 40 3.28 3.46 -9.95
N THR A 41 2.65 3.36 -8.77
CA THR A 41 1.84 2.20 -8.38
C THR A 41 0.66 2.00 -9.33
N LEU A 42 0.00 3.09 -9.75
CA LEU A 42 -1.11 3.01 -10.70
C LEU A 42 -0.64 2.53 -12.08
N GLU A 43 0.52 3.02 -12.53
CA GLU A 43 1.14 2.60 -13.80
C GLU A 43 1.51 1.11 -13.77
N GLU A 44 2.12 0.64 -12.69
CA GLU A 44 2.47 -0.78 -12.51
C GLU A 44 1.23 -1.67 -12.52
N ILE A 45 0.18 -1.31 -11.77
CA ILE A 45 -1.08 -2.06 -11.75
C ILE A 45 -1.67 -2.17 -13.17
N ASN A 46 -1.64 -1.07 -13.92
CA ASN A 46 -2.14 -1.03 -15.30
C ASN A 46 -1.34 -1.94 -16.23
N ASN A 47 -0.02 -2.05 -16.02
CA ASN A 47 0.88 -2.88 -16.82
C ASN A 47 0.80 -4.38 -16.50
N LEU A 48 0.35 -4.77 -15.31
CA LEU A 48 0.28 -6.18 -14.87
C LEU A 48 -0.69 -7.05 -15.70
N LYS A 49 -1.66 -6.45 -16.41
CA LYS A 49 -2.67 -7.17 -17.24
C LYS A 49 -3.37 -8.34 -16.52
N LEU A 50 -3.52 -8.27 -15.20
CA LEU A 50 -4.21 -9.28 -14.40
C LEU A 50 -5.72 -9.03 -14.38
N LYS A 51 -6.51 -10.05 -14.05
CA LYS A 51 -7.97 -9.91 -13.88
C LYS A 51 -8.29 -8.92 -12.77
N GLU A 52 -7.47 -8.91 -11.73
CA GLU A 52 -7.57 -8.07 -10.55
C GLU A 52 -7.14 -6.62 -10.82
N SER A 53 -6.34 -6.35 -11.86
CA SER A 53 -5.82 -5.01 -12.16
C SER A 53 -6.92 -3.96 -12.34
N LYS A 54 -8.02 -4.31 -13.03
CA LYS A 54 -9.15 -3.37 -13.21
C LYS A 54 -9.81 -2.99 -11.89
N ILE A 55 -10.01 -3.98 -11.01
CA ILE A 55 -10.59 -3.77 -9.68
C ILE A 55 -9.62 -2.93 -8.83
N ALA A 56 -8.32 -3.19 -8.94
CA ALA A 56 -7.29 -2.45 -8.23
C ALA A 56 -7.24 -0.98 -8.64
N LEU A 57 -7.30 -0.67 -9.93
CA LEU A 57 -7.35 0.71 -10.40
C LEU A 57 -8.59 1.45 -9.90
N GLU A 58 -9.78 0.83 -10.00
CA GLU A 58 -11.01 1.43 -9.47
C GLU A 58 -10.95 1.64 -7.95
N PHE A 59 -10.37 0.68 -7.22
CA PHE A 59 -10.17 0.80 -5.79
C PHE A 59 -9.22 1.97 -5.45
N CYS A 60 -8.11 2.11 -6.17
CA CYS A 60 -7.13 3.17 -5.92
C CYS A 60 -7.67 4.59 -6.16
N LYS A 61 -8.67 4.77 -7.04
CA LYS A 61 -9.31 6.08 -7.28
C LYS A 61 -9.96 6.69 -6.04
N ARG A 62 -10.19 5.89 -4.99
CA ARG A 62 -10.78 6.34 -3.72
C ARG A 62 -9.76 7.04 -2.82
N PHE A 63 -8.47 6.91 -3.10
CA PHE A 63 -7.39 7.44 -2.29
C PHE A 63 -6.70 8.63 -2.94
N LYS A 64 -5.91 9.34 -2.13
CA LYS A 64 -5.09 10.45 -2.64
C LYS A 64 -3.87 9.90 -3.37
N THR A 65 -3.59 10.45 -4.55
CA THR A 65 -2.38 10.10 -5.30
C THR A 65 -1.24 11.03 -4.91
N ILE A 66 -0.05 10.47 -4.70
CA ILE A 66 1.22 11.21 -4.61
C ILE A 66 1.97 10.97 -5.91
N GLU A 67 2.40 12.04 -6.58
CA GLU A 67 3.25 11.91 -7.75
C GLU A 67 4.62 11.34 -7.33
N SER A 68 5.03 10.25 -7.97
CA SER A 68 6.34 9.63 -7.82
C SER A 68 7.09 9.74 -9.15
N GLN A 69 8.29 10.31 -9.14
CA GLN A 69 9.19 10.25 -10.29
C GLN A 69 10.14 9.06 -10.15
N GLY A 70 10.19 8.20 -11.17
CA GLY A 70 11.05 7.01 -11.17
C GLY A 70 10.42 5.77 -10.55
N HIS A 71 11.25 4.79 -10.17
CA HIS A 71 10.80 3.52 -9.58
C HIS A 71 10.09 3.75 -8.24
N VAL A 72 8.94 3.09 -8.06
CA VAL A 72 8.07 3.18 -6.86
C VAL A 72 8.88 2.97 -5.57
N ASP A 73 9.79 2.00 -5.54
CA ASP A 73 10.63 1.71 -4.38
C ASP A 73 11.55 2.87 -3.97
N HIS A 74 12.05 3.64 -4.95
CA HIS A 74 12.88 4.81 -4.67
C HIS A 74 12.04 5.96 -4.10
N ALA A 75 10.86 6.18 -4.68
CA ALA A 75 9.93 7.19 -4.19
C ALA A 75 9.41 6.86 -2.78
N ILE A 76 9.16 5.59 -2.48
CA ILE A 76 8.81 5.15 -1.12
C ILE A 76 9.94 5.56 -0.17
N LYS A 77 11.21 5.27 -0.51
CA LYS A 77 12.37 5.59 0.35
C LYS A 77 12.51 7.07 0.67
N GLU A 78 12.29 7.95 -0.30
CA GLU A 78 12.35 9.40 -0.12
C GLU A 78 11.21 9.94 0.76
N LEU A 79 10.08 9.24 0.81
CA LEU A 79 8.90 9.63 1.58
C LEU A 79 8.95 9.16 3.03
N ILE A 80 9.87 8.26 3.40
CA ILE A 80 9.92 7.68 4.75
C ILE A 80 10.23 8.77 5.77
N ASN A 81 9.32 8.91 6.73
CA ASN A 81 9.53 9.66 7.98
C ASN A 81 8.67 9.01 9.07
N GLU A 82 8.74 9.52 10.29
CA GLU A 82 8.02 8.96 11.45
C GLU A 82 6.49 8.91 11.31
N ASP A 83 5.93 9.70 10.38
CA ASP A 83 4.49 9.76 10.08
C ASP A 83 4.07 8.92 8.86
N VAL A 84 5.00 8.25 8.18
CA VAL A 84 4.70 7.39 7.03
C VAL A 84 4.75 5.92 7.43
N ILE A 85 3.71 5.19 7.06
CA ILE A 85 3.63 3.73 7.19
C ILE A 85 3.42 3.16 5.79
N VAL A 86 4.28 2.23 5.39
CA VAL A 86 4.17 1.58 4.08
C VAL A 86 3.43 0.26 4.25
N ALA A 87 2.47 -0.01 3.37
CA ALA A 87 1.78 -1.29 3.30
C ALA A 87 2.40 -2.14 2.19
N THR A 88 3.27 -3.07 2.57
CA THR A 88 3.97 -3.95 1.62
C THR A 88 4.24 -5.34 2.22
N ASN A 89 4.22 -6.35 1.35
CA ASN A 89 4.64 -7.71 1.68
C ASN A 89 6.09 -8.00 1.24
N ASP A 90 6.78 -7.03 0.65
CA ASP A 90 8.17 -7.17 0.21
C ASP A 90 9.13 -7.33 1.39
N LYS A 91 10.09 -8.25 1.26
CA LYS A 91 11.02 -8.57 2.35
C LYS A 91 12.14 -7.54 2.50
N GLU A 92 12.53 -6.88 1.43
CA GLU A 92 13.57 -5.86 1.43
C GLU A 92 13.06 -4.57 2.06
N LEU A 93 11.88 -4.08 1.63
CA LEU A 93 11.25 -2.90 2.21
C LEU A 93 11.00 -3.07 3.72
N LYS A 94 10.55 -4.26 4.14
CA LYS A 94 10.41 -4.61 5.56
C LYS A 94 11.67 -4.48 6.39
N ARG A 95 12.85 -4.71 5.80
CA ARG A 95 14.13 -4.60 6.51
C ARG A 95 14.61 -3.15 6.62
N GLN A 96 14.10 -2.28 5.76
CA GLN A 96 14.51 -0.88 5.64
C GLN A 96 13.57 0.07 6.40
N LEU A 97 12.43 -0.43 6.90
CA LEU A 97 11.37 0.36 7.50
C LEU A 97 11.11 -0.08 8.95
N ASP A 98 10.94 0.89 9.84
CA ASP A 98 10.65 0.63 11.26
C ASP A 98 9.21 0.19 11.51
N LYS A 99 8.27 0.59 10.64
CA LYS A 99 6.84 0.27 10.75
C LYS A 99 6.25 -0.07 9.39
N VAL A 100 5.69 -1.26 9.25
CA VAL A 100 5.13 -1.75 7.98
C VAL A 100 3.81 -2.47 8.20
N ILE A 101 2.84 -2.19 7.32
CA ILE A 101 1.59 -2.95 7.26
C ILE A 101 1.74 -4.12 6.31
N ILE A 102 1.38 -5.32 6.76
CA ILE A 102 1.62 -6.55 6.03
C ILE A 102 0.33 -7.36 5.96
N VAL A 103 0.14 -8.12 4.88
CA VAL A 103 -0.90 -9.15 4.87
C VAL A 103 -0.37 -10.41 5.58
N ARG A 104 -1.07 -10.86 6.61
CA ARG A 104 -0.78 -12.10 7.35
C ARG A 104 -1.85 -13.16 7.11
N LYS A 105 -1.41 -14.41 6.98
CA LYS A 105 -2.26 -15.59 6.71
C LYS A 105 -3.29 -15.40 5.60
N LYS A 106 -3.00 -14.53 4.63
CA LYS A 106 -3.88 -14.22 3.49
C LYS A 106 -5.28 -13.75 3.90
N SER A 107 -5.44 -13.20 5.10
CA SER A 107 -6.77 -12.93 5.68
C SER A 107 -6.88 -11.60 6.42
N TYR A 108 -5.80 -11.12 7.03
CA TYR A 108 -5.84 -9.89 7.82
C TYR A 108 -4.55 -9.08 7.69
N LEU A 109 -4.62 -7.80 8.05
CA LEU A 109 -3.47 -6.91 8.12
C LEU A 109 -2.84 -6.90 9.52
N GLU A 110 -1.52 -6.74 9.56
CA GLU A 110 -0.78 -6.57 10.79
C GLU A 110 0.23 -5.44 10.63
N LEU A 111 0.33 -4.58 11.63
CA LEU A 111 1.40 -3.60 11.74
C LEU A 111 2.56 -4.28 12.48
N ILE A 112 3.73 -4.34 11.82
CA ILE A 112 4.97 -4.85 12.39
C ILE A 112 6.03 -3.76 12.47
#